data_AF-A0A4Q5NXA9-F1
#
_entry.id   AF-A0A4Q5NXA9-F1
#
_cell.length_a   1.000
_cell.length_b   1.000
_cell.length_c   1.000
_cell.angle_alpha   90.00
_cell.angle_beta   90.00
_cell.angle_gamma   90.00
#
_symmetry.space_group_name_H-M   'P 1'
#
loop_
_entity.id
_entity.type
_entity.pdbx_description
1 polymer ?
#
loop_
_entity_poly.entity_id
_entity_poly.type
_entity_poly.pdbx_seq_one_letter_code
_entity_poly.pdbx_strand_id
1 'polypeptide(L)'
;MAQRTSRNSSPRYQLFAQAFSSRHGSRRAVRHFPTYKEALALAVNRVMGDLKMLHDPEMDAKELFDLWKKLGDDFFIVPDNEPAPFSSTDLARLITPRLTHDQSRPLLLEVTCTDCLGFASGGYSPPKEWKFWVKAPATYTDATHLIRRATEYLYKEMSVSAKRAEGSCYKLIDMQSRELSEEEAQQISPSLANETVYYIQNDGSFEKTAP
;
A
#
# COMPACT_ATOMS: atom_id res chain seq x y z
N MET A 1 0.74 41.75 -29.62
CA MET A 1 1.87 40.87 -29.26
C MET A 1 1.70 40.43 -27.81
N ALA A 2 1.50 39.13 -27.59
CA ALA A 2 1.27 38.56 -26.26
C ALA A 2 2.60 38.36 -25.51
N GLN A 3 2.73 38.92 -24.31
CA GLN A 3 3.74 38.48 -23.34
C GLN A 3 3.06 37.53 -22.34
N ARG A 4 3.35 36.24 -22.51
CA ARG A 4 3.05 35.20 -21.51
C ARG A 4 3.99 35.41 -20.31
N THR A 5 3.48 35.98 -19.24
CA THR A 5 4.13 35.91 -17.93
C THR A 5 4.10 34.47 -17.43
N SER A 6 5.27 33.88 -17.19
CA SER A 6 5.42 32.57 -16.58
C SER A 6 4.72 32.55 -15.22
N ARG A 7 3.79 31.61 -15.04
CA ARG A 7 3.25 31.29 -13.71
C ARG A 7 4.37 30.62 -12.93
N ASN A 8 4.99 31.36 -12.02
CA ASN A 8 5.75 30.78 -10.91
C ASN A 8 4.77 29.95 -10.06
N SER A 9 4.68 28.65 -10.32
CA SER A 9 3.92 27.74 -9.47
C SER A 9 4.75 27.47 -8.22
N SER A 10 4.31 28.00 -7.07
CA SER A 10 4.88 27.66 -5.76
C SER A 10 4.99 26.14 -5.60
N PRO A 11 6.02 25.62 -4.93
CA PRO A 11 6.12 24.18 -4.68
C PRO A 11 4.87 23.70 -3.95
N ARG A 12 4.25 22.67 -4.51
CA ARG A 12 2.94 22.15 -4.04
C ARG A 12 3.09 21.04 -3.01
N TYR A 13 4.24 20.38 -2.97
CA TYR A 13 4.48 19.24 -2.12
C TYR A 13 5.73 19.44 -1.25
N GLN A 14 5.70 18.93 -0.03
CA GLN A 14 6.77 19.02 0.93
C GLN A 14 7.04 17.63 1.51
N LEU A 15 8.30 17.20 1.42
CA LEU A 15 8.77 15.99 2.07
C LEU A 15 9.21 16.33 3.48
N PHE A 16 8.70 15.59 4.45
CA PHE A 16 9.09 15.62 5.85
C PHE A 16 9.77 14.31 6.23
N ALA A 17 10.60 14.36 7.27
CA ALA A 17 11.19 13.18 7.90
C ALA A 17 10.93 13.24 9.42
N GLN A 18 10.90 12.07 10.06
CA GLN A 18 10.85 11.92 11.50
C GLN A 18 11.58 10.64 11.89
N ALA A 19 12.55 10.73 12.78
CA ALA A 19 13.24 9.54 13.26
C ALA A 19 12.25 8.61 13.98
N PHE A 20 12.28 7.32 13.65
CA PHE A 20 11.39 6.32 14.27
C PHE A 20 11.58 6.21 15.79
N SER A 21 12.79 6.47 16.27
CA SER A 21 13.14 6.51 17.70
C SER A 21 12.44 7.65 18.45
N SER A 22 11.88 8.64 17.75
CA SER A 22 11.21 9.80 18.33
C SER A 22 9.69 9.76 18.05
N ARG A 23 8.95 8.92 18.78
CA ARG A 23 7.48 8.83 18.65
C ARG A 23 6.73 10.16 18.89
N HIS A 24 7.37 11.14 19.55
CA HIS A 24 6.87 12.51 19.74
C HIS A 24 7.79 13.59 19.14
N GLY A 25 8.72 13.21 18.26
CA GLY A 25 9.64 14.14 17.62
C GLY A 25 8.94 15.05 16.61
N SER A 26 9.39 16.29 16.52
CA SER A 26 8.92 17.24 15.51
C SER A 26 9.34 16.79 14.11
N ARG A 27 8.39 16.69 13.18
CA ARG A 27 8.65 16.44 11.76
C ARG A 27 9.60 17.51 11.21
N ARG A 28 10.72 17.09 10.63
CA ARG A 28 11.68 17.99 9.98
C ARG A 28 11.36 18.12 8.50
N ALA A 29 11.28 19.36 8.01
CA ALA A 29 11.15 19.61 6.58
C ALA A 29 12.45 19.17 5.87
N VAL A 30 12.33 18.26 4.90
CA VAL A 30 13.46 17.79 4.09
C VAL A 30 13.61 18.68 2.86
N ARG A 31 12.56 18.77 2.03
CA ARG A 31 12.60 19.53 0.77
C ARG A 31 11.20 19.80 0.22
N HIS A 32 11.11 20.84 -0.61
CA HIS A 32 9.91 21.22 -1.35
C HIS A 32 10.00 20.80 -2.82
N PHE A 33 8.86 20.43 -3.40
CA PHE A 33 8.74 19.89 -4.75
C PHE A 33 7.56 20.49 -5.52
N PRO A 34 7.72 20.72 -6.82
CA PRO A 34 6.62 21.06 -7.72
C PRO A 34 5.57 19.93 -7.86
N THR A 35 6.02 18.66 -7.84
CA THR A 35 5.16 17.50 -8.09
C THR A 35 5.27 16.43 -6.99
N TYR A 36 4.19 15.67 -6.78
CA TYR A 36 4.20 14.52 -5.87
C TYR A 36 5.22 13.47 -6.30
N LYS A 37 5.31 13.20 -7.61
CA LYS A 37 6.24 12.23 -8.20
C LYS A 37 7.70 12.51 -7.82
N GLU A 38 8.11 13.77 -7.81
CA GLU A 38 9.47 14.14 -7.40
C GLU A 38 9.69 13.96 -5.90
N ALA A 39 8.71 14.33 -5.07
CA ALA A 39 8.76 14.11 -3.62
C ALA A 39 8.85 12.61 -3.29
N LEU A 40 8.04 11.80 -3.98
CA LEU A 40 8.03 10.34 -3.88
C LEU A 40 9.38 9.75 -4.30
N ALA A 41 9.92 10.17 -5.44
CA ALA A 41 11.21 9.69 -5.92
C ALA A 41 12.32 9.95 -4.88
N LEU A 42 12.34 11.12 -4.23
CA LEU A 42 13.31 11.38 -3.18
C LEU A 42 13.06 10.51 -1.94
N ALA A 43 11.80 10.37 -1.50
CA ALA A 43 11.45 9.55 -0.34
C ALA A 43 11.88 8.09 -0.53
N VAL A 44 11.57 7.51 -1.70
CA VAL A 44 11.99 6.15 -2.09
C VAL A 44 13.51 6.02 -2.06
N ASN A 45 14.21 6.95 -2.70
CA ASN A 45 15.67 6.93 -2.74
C ASN A 45 16.31 7.03 -1.36
N ARG A 46 15.71 7.78 -0.42
CA ARG A 46 16.20 7.88 0.96
C ARG A 46 16.05 6.56 1.70
N VAL A 47 14.85 5.97 1.70
CA VAL A 47 14.60 4.67 2.35
C VAL A 47 15.51 3.58 1.77
N MET A 48 15.62 3.51 0.44
CA MET A 48 16.51 2.54 -0.21
C MET A 48 17.99 2.79 0.11
N GLY A 49 18.42 4.05 0.17
CA GLY A 49 19.77 4.43 0.53
C GLY A 49 20.12 4.02 1.95
N ASP A 50 19.23 4.29 2.90
CA ASP A 50 19.41 3.94 4.31
C ASP A 50 19.50 2.41 4.48
N LEU A 51 18.59 1.65 3.85
CA LEU A 51 18.61 0.19 3.92
C LEU A 51 19.89 -0.40 3.31
N LYS A 52 20.34 0.10 2.16
CA LYS A 52 21.59 -0.36 1.54
C LYS A 52 22.82 -0.03 2.39
N MET A 53 22.80 1.12 3.07
CA MET A 53 23.89 1.54 3.95
C MET A 53 23.94 0.68 5.22
N LEU A 54 22.79 0.24 5.73
CA LEU A 54 22.69 -0.58 6.94
C LEU A 54 22.85 -2.08 6.69
N HIS A 55 22.66 -2.53 5.45
CA HIS A 55 22.70 -3.94 5.09
C HIS A 55 24.10 -4.54 5.25
N ASP A 56 24.15 -5.63 6.00
CA ASP A 56 25.27 -6.56 6.10
C ASP A 56 24.86 -7.90 5.47
N PRO A 57 25.71 -8.55 4.66
CA PRO A 57 25.37 -9.82 4.00
C PRO A 57 24.97 -10.97 4.94
N GLU A 58 25.40 -10.93 6.21
CA GLU A 58 25.07 -11.95 7.22
C GLU A 58 23.74 -11.65 7.94
N MET A 59 23.13 -10.48 7.72
CA MET A 59 21.85 -10.13 8.34
C MET A 59 20.67 -10.78 7.62
N ASP A 60 19.74 -11.30 8.41
CA ASP A 60 18.43 -11.68 7.88
C ASP A 60 17.53 -10.46 7.62
N ALA A 61 16.41 -10.68 6.93
CA ALA A 61 15.47 -9.62 6.60
C ALA A 61 14.88 -8.92 7.84
N LYS A 62 14.68 -9.67 8.93
CA LYS A 62 14.12 -9.11 10.15
C LYS A 62 15.13 -8.21 10.84
N GLU A 63 16.38 -8.63 10.91
CA GLU A 63 17.49 -7.88 11.51
C GLU A 63 17.73 -6.55 10.79
N LEU A 64 17.81 -6.56 9.46
CA LEU A 64 17.97 -5.32 8.68
C LEU A 64 16.78 -4.37 8.88
N PHE A 65 15.55 -4.89 8.87
CA PHE A 65 14.36 -4.05 9.07
C PHE A 65 14.31 -3.45 10.48
N ASP A 66 14.62 -4.24 11.51
CA ASP A 66 14.65 -3.78 12.91
C ASP A 66 15.77 -2.74 13.13
N LEU A 67 16.93 -2.93 12.50
CA LEU A 67 18.03 -1.98 12.55
C LEU A 67 17.64 -0.64 11.88
N TRP A 68 17.05 -0.70 10.69
CA TRP A 68 16.54 0.49 10.01
C TRP A 68 15.43 1.18 10.81
N LYS A 69 14.53 0.43 11.46
CA LYS A 69 13.52 1.01 12.36
C LYS A 69 14.11 1.71 13.58
N LYS A 70 15.31 1.35 14.02
CA LYS A 70 16.00 2.02 15.14
C LYS A 70 16.73 3.29 14.71
N LEU A 71 17.31 3.29 13.50
CA LEU A 71 18.26 4.32 13.05
C LEU A 71 17.73 5.23 11.95
N GLY A 72 16.74 4.78 11.19
CA GLY A 72 16.20 5.46 10.02
C GLY A 72 15.11 6.48 10.34
N ASP A 73 14.67 7.15 9.28
CA ASP A 73 13.58 8.11 9.31
C ASP A 73 12.31 7.55 8.65
N ASP A 74 11.16 7.96 9.19
CA ASP A 74 9.88 7.90 8.50
C ASP A 74 9.68 9.18 7.67
N PHE A 75 9.51 9.01 6.37
CA PHE A 75 9.26 10.06 5.40
C PHE A 75 7.77 10.20 5.07
N PHE A 76 7.31 11.45 4.97
CA PHE A 76 5.91 11.79 4.67
C PHE A 76 5.85 12.89 3.63
N ILE A 77 4.90 12.82 2.70
CA ILE A 77 4.69 13.85 1.67
C ILE A 77 3.40 14.62 2.01
N VAL A 78 3.48 15.94 2.04
CA VAL A 78 2.35 16.84 2.33
C VAL A 78 2.14 17.78 1.14
N PRO A 79 0.90 18.02 0.67
CA PRO A 79 -0.32 17.38 1.13
C PRO A 79 -0.39 15.92 0.67
N ASP A 80 -0.96 15.08 1.53
CA ASP A 80 -1.16 13.65 1.28
C ASP A 80 -2.52 13.44 0.58
N ASN A 81 -2.57 13.86 -0.68
CA ASN A 81 -3.79 13.85 -1.49
C ASN A 81 -3.89 12.64 -2.42
N GLU A 82 -2.94 11.70 -2.32
CA GLU A 82 -2.98 10.49 -3.12
C GLU A 82 -4.02 9.51 -2.55
N PRO A 83 -4.69 8.71 -3.39
CA PRO A 83 -5.63 7.69 -2.92
C PRO A 83 -5.00 6.73 -1.91
N ALA A 84 -3.69 6.54 -2.02
CA ALA A 84 -2.94 5.60 -1.24
C ALA A 84 -1.56 6.19 -0.90
N PRO A 85 -1.40 6.74 0.32
CA PRO A 85 -0.21 7.47 0.76
C PRO A 85 1.08 6.66 0.65
N PHE A 86 2.20 7.36 0.48
CA PHE A 86 3.51 6.76 0.64
C PHE A 86 3.76 6.35 2.10
N SER A 87 4.31 5.15 2.31
CA SER A 87 4.73 4.63 3.61
C SER A 87 6.18 4.17 3.52
N SER A 88 7.06 4.81 4.29
CA SER A 88 8.46 4.39 4.40
C SER A 88 8.57 2.98 4.96
N THR A 89 7.67 2.65 5.90
CA THR A 89 7.61 1.34 6.53
C THR A 89 7.27 0.26 5.50
N ASP A 90 6.28 0.50 4.65
CA ASP A 90 5.84 -0.49 3.64
C ASP A 90 6.95 -0.69 2.63
N LEU A 91 7.53 0.41 2.13
CA LEU A 91 8.66 0.34 1.20
C LEU A 91 9.84 -0.43 1.82
N ALA A 92 10.19 -0.15 3.08
CA ALA A 92 11.31 -0.82 3.71
C ALA A 92 11.08 -2.33 3.87
N ARG A 93 9.86 -2.73 4.24
CA ARG A 93 9.48 -4.15 4.31
C ARG A 93 9.65 -4.84 2.94
N LEU A 94 9.33 -4.16 1.84
CA LEU A 94 9.50 -4.70 0.49
C LEU A 94 10.95 -4.84 0.03
N ILE A 95 11.80 -3.89 0.41
CA ILE A 95 13.18 -3.82 -0.07
C ILE A 95 14.09 -4.77 0.73
N THR A 96 13.87 -4.88 2.04
CA THR A 96 14.76 -5.63 2.92
C THR A 96 14.97 -7.09 2.48
N PRO A 97 13.93 -7.89 2.19
CA PRO A 97 14.09 -9.27 1.72
C PRO A 97 14.73 -9.38 0.34
N ARG A 98 14.58 -8.35 -0.53
CA ARG A 98 15.31 -8.31 -1.81
C ARG A 98 16.80 -8.09 -1.60
N LEU A 99 17.18 -7.33 -0.58
CA LEU A 99 18.60 -7.09 -0.24
C LEU A 99 19.23 -8.31 0.44
N THR A 100 18.49 -8.98 1.33
CA THR A 100 18.96 -10.15 2.09
C THR A 100 18.72 -11.49 1.38
N HIS A 101 18.16 -11.46 0.16
CA HIS A 101 17.77 -12.65 -0.61
C HIS A 101 16.78 -13.59 0.12
N ASP A 102 15.99 -13.05 1.04
CA ASP A 102 15.00 -13.82 1.80
C ASP A 102 13.76 -14.13 0.94
N GLN A 103 13.52 -15.42 0.72
CA GLN A 103 12.39 -15.98 -0.04
C GLN A 103 11.43 -16.78 0.86
N SER A 104 11.49 -16.60 2.17
CA SER A 104 11.05 -17.60 3.16
C SER A 104 9.57 -17.96 3.17
N ARG A 105 8.63 -17.21 2.54
CA ARG A 105 7.36 -17.68 1.91
C ARG A 105 6.41 -16.52 1.54
N PRO A 106 5.68 -16.58 0.42
CA PRO A 106 4.64 -15.60 0.10
C PRO A 106 3.50 -15.59 1.12
N LEU A 107 3.08 -14.39 1.56
CA LEU A 107 1.93 -14.20 2.45
C LEU A 107 0.63 -14.37 1.65
N LEU A 108 -0.27 -15.25 2.10
CA LEU A 108 -1.61 -15.39 1.54
C LEU A 108 -2.65 -15.09 2.62
N LEU A 109 -3.51 -14.10 2.35
CA LEU A 109 -4.57 -13.69 3.23
C LEU A 109 -5.94 -13.95 2.61
N GLU A 110 -6.86 -14.45 3.43
CA GLU A 110 -8.30 -14.39 3.15
C GLU A 110 -8.84 -13.09 3.75
N VAL A 111 -9.50 -12.27 2.93
CA VAL A 111 -10.14 -11.02 3.35
C VAL A 111 -11.65 -11.18 3.19
N THR A 112 -12.38 -10.94 4.28
CA THR A 112 -13.84 -10.91 4.30
C THR A 112 -14.29 -9.46 4.41
N CYS A 113 -15.11 -9.02 3.46
CA CYS A 113 -15.70 -7.68 3.45
C CYS A 113 -17.21 -7.77 3.63
N THR A 114 -17.74 -6.85 4.43
CA THR A 114 -19.16 -6.56 4.49
C THR A 114 -19.39 -5.17 3.91
N ASP A 115 -20.22 -5.06 2.89
CA ASP A 115 -20.49 -3.79 2.21
C ASP A 115 -21.96 -3.58 1.88
N CYS A 116 -22.32 -2.35 1.53
CA CYS A 116 -23.64 -2.04 1.00
C CYS A 116 -23.55 -0.99 -0.11
N LEU A 117 -24.55 -0.99 -0.99
CA LEU A 117 -24.70 0.05 -2.01
C LEU A 117 -25.49 1.21 -1.42
N GLY A 118 -24.87 2.38 -1.30
CA GLY A 118 -25.57 3.63 -1.01
C GLY A 118 -26.17 4.21 -2.29
N PHE A 119 -27.49 4.37 -2.32
CA PHE A 119 -28.22 4.93 -3.45
C PHE A 119 -28.17 6.47 -3.43
N ALA A 120 -28.11 7.08 -4.61
CA ALA A 120 -28.15 8.55 -4.74
C ALA A 120 -29.44 9.17 -4.18
N SER A 121 -30.53 8.41 -4.12
CA SER A 121 -31.83 8.80 -3.55
C SER A 121 -31.88 8.84 -2.02
N GLY A 122 -30.81 8.42 -1.33
CA GLY A 122 -30.70 8.52 0.13
C GLY A 122 -31.01 7.24 0.92
N GLY A 123 -30.90 6.06 0.31
CA GLY A 123 -31.05 4.75 0.97
C GLY A 123 -29.81 3.87 0.88
N TYR A 124 -29.84 2.73 1.56
CA TYR A 124 -28.79 1.69 1.46
C TYR A 124 -29.42 0.34 1.10
N SER A 125 -28.72 -0.44 0.28
CA SER A 125 -29.06 -1.86 0.11
C SER A 125 -28.78 -2.62 1.42
N PRO A 126 -29.38 -3.81 1.59
CA PRO A 126 -28.94 -4.73 2.64
C PRO A 126 -27.42 -4.96 2.55
N PRO A 127 -26.74 -5.11 3.69
CA PRO A 127 -25.34 -5.49 3.72
C PRO A 127 -25.12 -6.85 3.03
N LYS A 128 -24.03 -6.96 2.29
CA LYS A 128 -23.60 -8.20 1.65
C LYS A 128 -22.18 -8.54 2.10
N GLU A 129 -21.98 -9.80 2.45
CA GLU A 129 -20.67 -10.35 2.73
C GLU A 129 -20.08 -10.99 1.46
N TRP A 130 -18.79 -10.79 1.25
CA TRP A 130 -18.02 -11.46 0.21
C TRP A 130 -16.56 -11.58 0.60
N LYS A 131 -15.84 -12.46 -0.10
CA LYS A 131 -14.44 -12.77 0.18
C LYS A 131 -13.58 -12.56 -1.05
N PHE A 132 -12.33 -12.21 -0.81
CA PHE A 132 -11.27 -12.28 -1.80
C PHE A 132 -9.96 -12.69 -1.14
N TRP A 133 -9.02 -13.15 -1.97
CA TRP A 133 -7.71 -13.58 -1.52
C TRP A 133 -6.65 -12.60 -2.00
N VAL A 134 -5.72 -12.28 -1.11
CA VAL A 134 -4.57 -11.44 -1.45
C VAL A 134 -3.31 -12.25 -1.22
N LYS A 135 -2.54 -12.40 -2.29
CA LYS A 135 -1.22 -13.00 -2.24
C LYS A 135 -0.18 -11.93 -2.41
N ALA A 136 0.83 -11.96 -1.56
CA ALA A 136 2.02 -11.16 -1.69
C ALA A 136 3.26 -12.06 -1.73
N PRO A 137 4.36 -11.59 -2.35
CA PRO A 137 5.67 -12.16 -2.12
C PRO A 137 6.02 -12.14 -0.63
N ALA A 138 7.00 -12.97 -0.25
CA ALA A 138 7.49 -13.08 1.13
C ALA A 138 7.93 -11.76 1.77
N THR A 139 8.04 -10.73 0.93
CA THR A 139 8.53 -9.41 1.26
C THR A 139 7.48 -8.52 1.93
N TYR A 140 6.19 -8.89 1.93
CA TYR A 140 5.16 -8.14 2.66
C TYR A 140 5.00 -8.66 4.08
N THR A 141 5.49 -7.89 5.05
CA THR A 141 5.42 -8.28 6.47
C THR A 141 4.25 -7.64 7.22
N ASP A 142 3.46 -6.74 6.59
CA ASP A 142 2.25 -6.17 7.21
C ASP A 142 1.00 -6.48 6.40
N ALA A 143 0.16 -7.35 6.97
CA ALA A 143 -1.15 -7.66 6.44
C ALA A 143 -2.01 -6.40 6.28
N THR A 144 -1.94 -5.44 7.21
CA THR A 144 -2.84 -4.27 7.24
C THR A 144 -2.72 -3.40 6.00
N HIS A 145 -1.48 -3.14 5.57
CA HIS A 145 -1.19 -2.30 4.41
C HIS A 145 -1.54 -3.00 3.10
N LEU A 146 -1.26 -4.31 3.04
CA LEU A 146 -1.61 -5.19 1.93
C LEU A 146 -3.13 -5.23 1.71
N ILE A 147 -3.89 -5.47 2.79
CA ILE A 147 -5.34 -5.49 2.79
C ILE A 147 -5.88 -4.12 2.35
N ARG A 148 -5.40 -3.03 2.96
CA ARG A 148 -5.86 -1.68 2.63
C ARG A 148 -5.70 -1.38 1.14
N ARG A 149 -4.53 -1.65 0.58
CA ARG A 149 -4.23 -1.39 -0.83
C ARG A 149 -5.08 -2.25 -1.77
N ALA A 150 -5.27 -3.53 -1.44
CA ALA A 150 -6.13 -4.43 -2.21
C ALA A 150 -7.60 -3.97 -2.17
N THR A 151 -8.10 -3.61 -1.00
CA THR A 151 -9.46 -3.10 -0.80
C THR A 151 -9.67 -1.77 -1.54
N GLU A 152 -8.73 -0.84 -1.49
CA GLU A 152 -8.81 0.43 -2.23
C GLU A 152 -8.90 0.20 -3.74
N TYR A 153 -8.11 -0.74 -4.29
CA TYR A 153 -8.15 -1.10 -5.70
C TYR A 153 -9.52 -1.69 -6.10
N LEU A 154 -10.00 -2.68 -5.33
CA LEU A 154 -11.31 -3.32 -5.49
C LEU A 154 -12.46 -2.31 -5.48
N TYR A 155 -12.51 -1.45 -4.47
CA TYR A 155 -13.57 -0.46 -4.33
C TYR A 155 -13.53 0.59 -5.43
N LYS A 156 -12.35 0.93 -5.94
CA LYS A 156 -12.21 1.80 -7.11
C LYS A 156 -12.82 1.15 -8.36
N GLU A 157 -12.53 -0.13 -8.64
CA GLU A 157 -13.11 -0.86 -9.77
C GLU A 157 -14.65 -0.99 -9.64
N MET A 158 -15.13 -1.38 -8.45
CA MET A 158 -16.57 -1.48 -8.17
C MET A 158 -17.27 -0.13 -8.29
N SER A 159 -16.65 0.95 -7.79
CA SER A 159 -17.19 2.31 -7.88
C SER A 159 -17.23 2.85 -9.31
N VAL A 160 -16.24 2.53 -10.16
CA VAL A 160 -16.28 2.88 -11.60
C VAL A 160 -17.47 2.20 -12.28
N SER A 161 -17.74 0.95 -11.93
CA SER A 161 -18.89 0.20 -12.45
C SER A 161 -20.22 0.75 -11.92
N ALA A 162 -20.31 1.06 -10.62
CA ALA A 162 -21.54 1.56 -9.96
C ALA A 162 -21.91 3.00 -10.35
N LYS A 163 -20.93 3.90 -10.55
CA LYS A 163 -21.18 5.29 -10.97
C LYS A 163 -21.89 5.39 -12.32
N ARG A 164 -21.78 4.37 -13.18
CA ARG A 164 -22.50 4.31 -14.46
C ARG A 164 -24.00 4.01 -14.30
N ALA A 165 -24.43 3.47 -13.15
CA ALA A 165 -25.80 3.06 -12.94
C ALA A 165 -26.69 4.21 -12.47
N GLU A 166 -26.29 5.05 -11.50
CA GLU A 166 -27.20 6.09 -10.96
C GLU A 166 -26.55 7.09 -9.97
N GLY A 167 -25.22 7.18 -9.93
CA GLY A 167 -24.52 7.96 -8.89
C GLY A 167 -24.42 7.25 -7.52
N SER A 168 -24.90 6.00 -7.44
CA SER A 168 -24.75 5.12 -6.29
C SER A 168 -23.29 4.72 -6.05
N CYS A 169 -22.90 4.50 -4.79
CA CYS A 169 -21.54 4.10 -4.41
C CYS A 169 -21.54 2.98 -3.37
N TYR A 170 -20.59 2.05 -3.49
CA TYR A 170 -20.38 1.02 -2.49
C TYR A 170 -19.72 1.62 -1.25
N LYS A 171 -20.19 1.22 -0.07
CA LYS A 171 -19.62 1.59 1.23
C LYS A 171 -19.20 0.33 1.97
N LEU A 172 -17.93 0.29 2.35
CA LEU A 172 -17.39 -0.73 3.24
C LEU A 172 -17.92 -0.49 4.65
N ILE A 173 -18.52 -1.53 5.25
CA ILE A 173 -19.04 -1.51 6.62
C ILE A 173 -18.03 -2.15 7.57
N ASP A 174 -17.58 -3.36 7.24
CA ASP A 174 -16.61 -4.12 8.03
C ASP A 174 -15.61 -4.84 7.11
N MET A 175 -14.41 -5.07 7.65
CA MET A 175 -13.35 -5.78 6.95
C MET A 175 -12.52 -6.58 7.94
N GLN A 176 -12.46 -7.89 7.71
CA GLN A 176 -11.70 -8.83 8.51
C GLN A 176 -10.72 -9.58 7.65
N SER A 177 -9.60 -9.99 8.23
CA SER A 177 -8.56 -10.73 7.51
C SER A 177 -7.95 -11.80 8.39
N ARG A 178 -7.58 -12.92 7.77
CA ARG A 178 -6.78 -13.97 8.40
C ARG A 178 -5.71 -14.47 7.44
N GLU A 179 -4.57 -14.87 8.01
CA GLU A 179 -3.53 -15.59 7.28
C GLU A 179 -3.95 -17.03 7.06
N LEU A 180 -3.62 -17.58 5.89
CA LEU A 180 -3.90 -18.96 5.52
C LEU A 180 -2.66 -19.83 5.74
N SER A 181 -2.86 -21.03 6.29
CA SER A 181 -1.79 -22.03 6.38
C SER A 181 -1.39 -22.53 4.99
N GLU A 182 -0.23 -23.20 4.92
CA GLU A 182 0.22 -23.84 3.68
C GLU A 182 -0.75 -24.94 3.23
N GLU A 183 -1.33 -25.71 4.16
CA GLU A 183 -2.35 -26.71 3.84
C GLU A 183 -3.65 -26.07 3.33
N GLU A 184 -4.10 -24.98 3.96
CA GLU A 184 -5.29 -24.25 3.51
C GLU A 184 -5.10 -23.66 2.10
N ALA A 185 -3.93 -23.03 1.85
CA ALA A 185 -3.60 -22.47 0.55
C ALA A 185 -3.62 -23.52 -0.58
N GLN A 186 -3.09 -24.72 -0.29
CA GLN A 186 -3.09 -25.84 -1.24
C GLN A 186 -4.50 -26.41 -1.48
N GLN A 187 -5.38 -26.40 -0.49
CA GLN A 187 -6.77 -26.85 -0.61
C GLN A 187 -7.66 -25.84 -1.34
N ILE A 188 -7.29 -24.55 -1.30
CA ILE A 188 -8.00 -23.47 -1.98
C ILE A 188 -7.62 -23.43 -3.48
N SER A 189 -6.40 -23.82 -3.85
CA SER A 189 -5.92 -23.77 -5.25
C SER A 189 -6.79 -24.52 -6.30
N PRO A 190 -7.43 -25.66 -6.00
CA PRO A 190 -8.37 -26.31 -6.92
C PRO A 190 -9.78 -25.67 -6.95
N SER A 191 -10.21 -25.02 -5.87
CA SER A 191 -11.52 -24.34 -5.80
C SER A 191 -11.50 -22.91 -6.35
N LEU A 192 -10.31 -22.32 -6.48
CA LEU A 192 -10.10 -20.95 -6.96
C LEU A 192 -10.43 -20.70 -8.45
N ALA A 193 -10.78 -21.73 -9.23
CA ALA A 193 -11.10 -21.58 -10.65
C ALA A 193 -12.27 -20.62 -10.95
N ASN A 194 -13.04 -20.22 -9.93
CA ASN A 194 -14.10 -19.20 -10.04
C ASN A 194 -13.91 -18.00 -9.07
N GLU A 195 -12.81 -17.95 -8.34
CA GLU A 195 -12.59 -17.00 -7.25
C GLU A 195 -11.45 -16.03 -7.59
N THR A 196 -11.58 -14.77 -7.16
CA THR A 196 -10.60 -13.74 -7.54
C THR A 196 -9.43 -13.68 -6.56
N VAL A 197 -8.24 -14.02 -7.04
CA VAL A 197 -6.97 -13.82 -6.31
C VAL A 197 -6.27 -12.57 -6.81
N TYR A 198 -5.94 -11.68 -5.89
CA TYR A 198 -5.16 -10.48 -6.16
C TYR A 198 -3.71 -10.70 -5.75
N TYR A 199 -2.79 -10.38 -6.66
CA TYR A 199 -1.37 -10.47 -6.44
C TYR A 199 -0.82 -9.07 -6.25
N ILE A 200 -0.15 -8.84 -5.13
CA ILE A 200 0.64 -7.63 -4.96
C ILE A 200 2.08 -7.96 -5.34
N GLN A 201 2.65 -7.23 -6.29
CA GLN A 201 4.03 -7.41 -6.70
C GLN A 201 5.00 -6.73 -5.72
N ASN A 202 6.29 -7.07 -5.84
CA ASN A 202 7.36 -6.51 -5.01
C ASN A 202 7.50 -4.97 -5.12
N ASP A 203 6.99 -4.37 -6.20
CA ASP A 203 7.01 -2.92 -6.44
C ASP A 203 5.73 -2.21 -5.96
N GLY A 204 4.81 -2.92 -5.31
CA GLY A 204 3.52 -2.39 -4.86
C GLY A 204 2.44 -2.35 -5.94
N SER A 205 2.74 -2.82 -7.15
CA SER A 205 1.74 -2.93 -8.21
C SER A 205 0.79 -4.11 -7.95
N PHE A 206 -0.41 -4.00 -8.51
CA PHE A 206 -1.47 -4.99 -8.37
C PHE A 206 -1.69 -5.70 -9.68
N GLU A 207 -1.72 -7.03 -9.62
CA GLU A 207 -2.10 -7.88 -10.73
C GLU A 207 -3.31 -8.72 -10.30
N LYS A 208 -4.38 -8.60 -11.07
CA LYS A 208 -5.53 -9.49 -10.95
C LYS A 208 -5.30 -10.63 -11.90
N THR A 209 -5.16 -11.84 -11.37
CA THR A 209 -5.24 -13.03 -12.21
C THR A 209 -6.72 -13.38 -12.32
N ALA A 210 -7.24 -13.28 -13.55
CA ALA A 210 -8.51 -13.90 -13.88
C ALA A 210 -8.33 -15.44 -13.87
N PRO A 211 -9.40 -16.22 -13.67
CA PRO A 211 -9.36 -17.66 -13.92
C PRO A 211 -8.90 -18.01 -15.34
#